data_AF-A0A928VGA4-F1
#
_entry.id   AF-A0A928VGA4-F1
#
_cell.length_a   1.000
_cell.length_b   1.000
_cell.length_c   1.000
_cell.angle_alpha   90.00
_cell.angle_beta   90.00
_cell.angle_gamma   90.00
#
_symmetry.space_group_name_H-M   'P 1'
#
loop_
_entity.id
_entity.type
_entity.pdbx_description
1 polymer ?
#
loop_
_entity_poly.entity_id
_entity_poly.type
_entity_poly.pdbx_seq_one_letter_code
_entity_poly.pdbx_strand_id
1 'polypeptide(L)' 'MSKKSKPNDRDRVVYSEFGNAEVFERAVPDLPPNQQNIRIQVSRKGRGGKTVSVISGFQSKPET' A
#
# COMPACT_ATOMS: atom_id res chain seq x y z
N MET A 1 -30.20 -9.42 45.25
CA MET A 1 -28.77 -9.78 45.07
C MET A 1 -28.36 -9.47 43.64
N SER A 2 -27.85 -8.26 43.38
CA SER A 2 -27.47 -7.80 42.04
C SER A 2 -26.00 -8.17 41.75
N LYS A 3 -25.74 -8.90 40.67
CA LYS A 3 -24.39 -9.24 40.20
C LYS A 3 -23.77 -8.00 39.55
N LYS A 4 -22.72 -7.44 40.16
CA LYS A 4 -21.86 -6.43 39.53
C LYS A 4 -21.04 -7.09 38.42
N SER A 5 -21.23 -6.65 37.18
CA SER A 5 -20.37 -6.99 36.04
C SER A 5 -18.99 -6.34 36.22
N LYS A 6 -17.92 -7.14 36.10
CA LYS A 6 -16.53 -6.64 36.08
C LYS A 6 -16.30 -5.77 34.84
N PRO A 7 -15.69 -4.58 34.97
CA PRO A 7 -15.33 -3.79 33.80
C PRO A 7 -14.26 -4.55 33.02
N ASN A 8 -14.45 -4.70 31.70
CA ASN A 8 -13.42 -5.25 30.83
C ASN A 8 -12.26 -4.25 30.79
N ASP A 9 -11.12 -4.68 31.33
CA ASP A 9 -9.88 -3.91 31.49
C ASP A 9 -9.13 -3.73 30.15
N ARG A 10 -9.86 -3.68 29.03
CA ARG A 10 -9.28 -3.80 27.68
C ARG A 10 -9.06 -2.48 26.96
N ASP A 11 -9.64 -1.37 27.43
CA ASP A 11 -9.61 -0.08 26.72
C ASP A 11 -9.33 1.11 27.66
N ARG A 12 -8.24 1.06 28.43
CA ARG A 12 -7.79 2.22 29.22
C ARG A 12 -6.41 2.70 28.76
N VAL A 13 -6.34 3.16 27.52
CA VAL A 13 -5.19 3.95 27.03
C VAL A 13 -5.43 5.40 27.41
N VAL A 14 -4.64 5.93 28.35
CA VAL A 14 -4.81 7.29 28.87
C VAL A 14 -4.10 8.33 27.99
N TYR A 15 -3.00 7.94 27.35
CA TYR A 15 -2.27 8.78 26.39
C TYR A 15 -1.41 7.90 25.49
N SER A 16 -1.34 8.25 24.19
CA SER A 16 -0.48 7.60 23.21
C SER A 16 0.05 8.64 22.23
N GLU A 17 1.38 8.69 22.07
CA GLU A 17 2.07 9.59 21.14
C GLU A 17 1.82 9.21 19.67
N PHE A 18 1.57 7.92 19.41
CA PHE A 18 1.28 7.37 18.09
C PHE A 18 0.04 6.49 18.19
N GLY A 19 -0.90 6.63 17.24
CA GLY A 19 -2.13 5.83 17.20
C GLY A 19 -1.85 4.33 17.05
N ASN A 20 -2.89 3.50 17.08
CA ASN A 20 -2.78 2.07 16.85
C ASN A 20 -2.24 1.85 15.42
N ALA A 21 -0.93 1.70 15.30
CA ALA A 21 -0.28 1.54 14.01
C ALA A 21 -0.60 0.14 13.50
N GLU A 22 -1.09 0.05 12.27
CA GLU A 22 -1.42 -1.20 11.58
C GLU A 22 -0.15 -1.96 11.15
N VAL A 23 0.83 -2.04 12.06
CA VAL A 23 2.15 -2.68 11.86
C VAL A 23 2.02 -4.18 11.59
N PHE A 24 0.89 -4.78 11.97
CA PHE A 24 0.59 -6.20 11.74
C PHE A 24 -0.26 -6.46 10.50
N GLU A 25 -0.52 -5.45 9.66
CA GLU A 25 -1.16 -5.71 8.37
C GLU A 25 -0.29 -6.63 7.53
N ARG A 26 -0.92 -7.67 6.98
CA ARG A 26 -0.22 -8.59 6.09
C ARG A 26 0.11 -7.86 4.80
N ALA A 27 1.39 -7.77 4.47
CA ALA A 27 1.81 -7.29 3.18
C ALA A 27 1.19 -8.16 2.06
N VAL A 28 0.54 -7.52 1.10
CA VAL A 28 0.14 -8.19 -0.13
C VAL A 28 1.41 -8.52 -0.91
N PRO A 29 1.67 -9.80 -1.26
CA PRO A 29 2.85 -10.16 -2.03
C PRO A 29 2.78 -9.55 -3.43
N ASP A 30 3.94 -9.12 -3.95
CA ASP A 30 4.00 -8.58 -5.30
C ASP A 30 3.71 -9.68 -6.32
N LEU A 31 3.04 -9.31 -7.41
CA LEU A 31 2.82 -10.23 -8.52
C LEU A 31 4.17 -10.60 -9.15
N PRO A 32 4.41 -11.89 -9.47
CA PRO A 32 5.61 -12.29 -10.17
C PRO A 32 5.68 -11.58 -11.54
N PRO A 33 6.89 -11.33 -12.10
CA PRO A 33 7.07 -10.46 -13.27
C PRO A 33 6.24 -10.86 -14.50
N ASN A 34 6.01 -12.17 -14.69
CA ASN A 34 5.22 -12.72 -15.78
C ASN A 34 3.70 -12.52 -15.63
N GLN A 35 3.23 -12.16 -14.43
CA GLN A 35 1.82 -11.88 -14.14
C GLN A 35 1.52 -10.38 -14.12
N GLN A 36 2.52 -9.53 -14.32
CA GLN A 36 2.31 -8.08 -14.39
C GLN A 36 1.78 -7.69 -15.77
N ASN A 37 0.70 -6.91 -15.78
CA ASN A 37 0.10 -6.38 -17.01
C ASN A 37 0.81 -5.09 -17.44
N ILE A 38 2.01 -5.24 -18.01
CA ILE A 38 2.83 -4.11 -18.47
C ILE A 38 2.37 -3.66 -19.86
N ARG A 39 2.26 -2.34 -20.05
CA ARG A 39 1.97 -1.73 -21.36
C ARG A 39 3.12 -0.82 -21.78
N ILE A 40 3.63 -1.07 -22.98
CA ILE A 40 4.68 -0.27 -23.62
C ILE A 40 4.06 0.50 -24.77
N GLN A 41 4.17 1.83 -24.73
CA GLN A 41 3.67 2.71 -25.77
C GLN A 41 4.82 3.56 -26.31
N VAL A 42 4.89 3.66 -27.64
CA VAL A 42 5.83 4.54 -28.32
C VAL A 42 5.07 5.76 -28.80
N SER A 43 5.44 6.93 -28.31
CA SER A 43 4.81 8.20 -28.64
C SER A 43 5.80 9.13 -29.32
N ARG A 44 5.44 9.65 -30.50
CA ARG A 44 6.21 10.68 -31.21
C ARG A 44 5.46 12.00 -31.09
N LYS A 45 5.47 12.60 -29.91
CA LYS A 45 4.76 13.85 -29.60
C LYS A 45 5.78 14.96 -29.31
N GLY A 46 6.43 15.46 -30.36
CA GLY A 46 7.41 16.56 -30.26
C GLY A 46 7.89 17.06 -31.62
N ARG A 47 8.22 18.35 -31.73
CA ARG A 47 8.82 18.95 -32.94
C ARG A 47 10.24 18.40 -33.11
N GLY A 48 10.56 17.89 -34.29
CA GLY A 48 11.89 17.32 -34.61
C GLY A 48 12.00 15.79 -34.48
N GLY A 49 10.90 15.05 -34.42
CA GLY A 49 10.92 13.58 -34.53
C GLY A 49 11.32 12.83 -33.25
N LYS A 50 11.34 13.51 -32.09
CA LYS A 50 11.65 12.87 -30.81
C LYS A 50 10.65 11.75 -30.52
N THR A 51 11.18 10.59 -30.15
CA THR A 51 10.41 9.40 -29.77
C THR A 51 10.51 9.22 -28.26
N VAL A 52 9.35 9.09 -27.61
CA VAL A 52 9.22 8.87 -26.17
C VAL A 52 8.62 7.49 -25.97
N SER A 53 9.28 6.65 -25.18
CA SER A 53 8.75 5.36 -24.75
C SER A 53 8.10 5.54 -23.38
N VAL A 54 6.80 5.28 -23.30
CA VAL A 54 6.04 5.32 -22.05
C VAL A 54 5.80 3.88 -21.60
N ILE A 55 6.27 3.56 -20.40
CA ILE A 55 6.09 2.27 -19.75
C ILE A 55 5.08 2.47 -18.62
N SER A 56 4.03 1.63 -18.57
CA SER A 56 2.94 1.75 -17.59
C SER A 56 2.50 0.36 -17.10
N GLY A 57 1.84 0.33 -15.93
CA GLY A 57 1.34 -0.92 -15.32
C GLY A 57 2.36 -1.67 -14.46
N PHE A 58 3.52 -1.07 -14.18
CA PHE A 58 4.50 -1.62 -13.26
C PHE A 58 4.04 -1.45 -11.81
N GLN A 59 4.11 -2.52 -11.02
CA GLN A 59 3.80 -2.51 -9.59
C GLN A 59 5.09 -2.73 -8.81
N SER A 60 5.46 -1.78 -7.95
CA SER A 60 6.64 -1.86 -7.08
C SER A 60 6.37 -1.19 -5.74
N LYS A 61 6.99 -1.71 -4.68
CA LYS A 61 7.04 -1.06 -3.38
C LYS A 61 8.22 -0.10 -3.30
N PRO A 62 8.07 1.08 -2.67
CA PRO A 62 9.14 2.07 -2.55
C PRO A 62 10.30 1.64 -1.64
N GLU A 63 10.16 0.53 -0.90
CA GLU A 63 11.11 0.08 0.12
C GLU A 63 12.14 -0.96 -0.37
N THR A 64 12.14 -1.29 -1.68
CA THR A 64 13.11 -2.20 -2.32
C THR A 64 14.15 -1.42 -3.11
#